data_AF-A0A7W4B6Z6-F1
#
_entry.id   AF-A0A7W4B6Z6-F1
#
_cell.length_a   1.000
_cell.length_b   1.000
_cell.length_c   1.000
_cell.angle_alpha   90.00
_cell.angle_beta   90.00
_cell.angle_gamma   90.00
#
_symmetry.space_group_name_H-M   'P 1'
#
loop_
_entity.id
_entity.type
_entity.pdbx_description
1 polymer ?
#
loop_
_entity_poly.entity_id
_entity_poly.type
_entity_poly.pdbx_seq_one_letter_code
_entity_poly.pdbx_strand_id
1 'polypeptide(L)'
;MSNRPSIAAVDLGSNSFHLVVAREVDGTLQILHKEKQRVYLADSFDDKSKLSQYAIDRALVVLKQFAKTLQDFPACNVKVAATHTFRRAKNIHAFLTQANEVFPFHINVIAGQEEARLIYQGVAHYLHNEDNRLVIDIGGGSTELIIGQHFQHKLLTSRNMGCVSFTNQFFIDGIISSKHFNKAEIKAEQEIEVIFANYINEGWKNVIGTSGTIKSILAIISAKKPHQSCITYDDLINLKQQFINAQRIDNLLIEGLTPERQLSICGGLAILIAIFREFAITQLTYSDFSLREGLLHEMQQKLVDNDIRSNTINNISDRYTVDKTHAIRVSDTVSWLYERLKGPWQLNNQDDIALLMWAAKLHEIGLSINSSGINKHSAYIVANSQLPGFTQQEQLILSSLIRFYRKKIKLNELSDFITISQQRVLKLITILRLAILFNQKRQASQKPNMEISASRTGLFIKFCDGYLQEYTLLQADLEQEQHYLKKVGIALNCS
;
A
#
# COMPACT_ATOMS: atom_id res chain seq x y z
N MET A 1 -16.56 -25.81 17.60
CA MET A 1 -15.83 -25.38 16.40
C MET A 1 -16.18 -23.93 16.14
N SER A 2 -15.21 -23.02 16.27
CA SER A 2 -15.42 -21.59 15.99
C SER A 2 -15.69 -21.41 14.50
N ASN A 3 -16.95 -21.19 14.11
CA ASN A 3 -17.36 -21.00 12.72
C ASN A 3 -17.02 -19.55 12.29
N ARG A 4 -15.73 -19.22 12.16
CA ARG A 4 -15.31 -17.92 11.61
C ARG A 4 -15.53 -17.94 10.09
N PRO A 5 -16.09 -16.87 9.51
CA PRO A 5 -16.36 -16.81 8.09
C PRO A 5 -15.06 -16.86 7.28
N SER A 6 -15.10 -17.49 6.10
CA SER A 6 -13.96 -17.52 5.19
C SER A 6 -13.54 -16.10 4.78
N ILE A 7 -12.24 -15.92 4.56
CA ILE A 7 -11.62 -14.69 4.05
C ILE A 7 -10.92 -14.97 2.72
N ALA A 8 -10.78 -13.94 1.89
CA ALA A 8 -10.10 -14.05 0.61
C ALA A 8 -9.09 -12.90 0.41
N ALA A 9 -7.94 -13.25 -0.12
CA ALA A 9 -6.92 -12.31 -0.58
C ALA A 9 -6.78 -12.40 -2.09
N VAL A 10 -6.81 -11.25 -2.76
CA VAL A 10 -6.60 -11.11 -4.19
C VAL A 10 -5.37 -10.23 -4.43
N ASP A 11 -4.42 -10.74 -5.19
CA ASP A 11 -3.22 -10.01 -5.62
C ASP A 11 -3.28 -9.78 -7.13
N LEU A 12 -3.33 -8.51 -7.52
CA LEU A 12 -3.33 -8.05 -8.90
C LEU A 12 -1.91 -7.66 -9.32
N GLY A 13 -1.11 -8.68 -9.62
CA GLY A 13 0.28 -8.53 -10.02
C GLY A 13 0.49 -8.15 -11.49
N SER A 14 1.75 -7.87 -11.83
CA SER A 14 2.18 -7.50 -13.18
C SER A 14 1.97 -8.57 -14.26
N ASN A 15 2.16 -9.84 -13.90
CA ASN A 15 2.11 -10.96 -14.84
C ASN A 15 0.86 -11.83 -14.62
N SER A 16 0.48 -12.03 -13.37
CA SER A 16 -0.65 -12.90 -13.00
C SER A 16 -1.46 -12.25 -11.89
N PHE A 17 -2.76 -12.51 -11.93
CA PHE A 17 -3.65 -12.29 -10.80
C PHE A 17 -3.80 -13.58 -10.02
N HIS A 18 -3.91 -13.44 -8.71
CA HIS A 18 -3.98 -14.54 -7.80
C HIS A 18 -5.13 -14.34 -6.82
N LEU A 19 -5.86 -15.42 -6.54
CA LEU A 19 -6.90 -15.46 -5.52
C LEU A 19 -6.57 -16.60 -4.56
N VAL A 20 -6.63 -16.33 -3.26
CA VAL A 20 -6.54 -17.34 -2.21
C VAL A 20 -7.71 -17.17 -1.27
N VAL A 21 -8.45 -18.26 -1.04
CA VAL A 21 -9.51 -18.33 -0.04
C VAL A 21 -9.01 -19.17 1.12
N ALA A 22 -9.18 -18.67 2.33
CA ALA A 22 -8.83 -19.36 3.55
C ALA A 22 -9.95 -19.25 4.58
N ARG A 23 -9.93 -20.14 5.56
CA ARG A 23 -10.71 -20.01 6.79
C ARG A 23 -9.79 -20.13 7.98
N GLU A 24 -10.19 -19.53 9.09
CA GLU A 24 -9.47 -19.69 10.34
C GLU A 24 -10.00 -20.91 11.10
N VAL A 25 -9.09 -21.81 11.48
CA VAL A 25 -9.35 -22.97 12.32
C VAL A 25 -8.33 -22.95 13.46
N ASP A 26 -8.81 -22.82 14.70
CA ASP A 26 -7.99 -22.83 15.91
C ASP A 26 -6.80 -21.84 15.88
N GLY A 27 -7.04 -20.63 15.36
CA GLY A 27 -6.02 -19.58 15.24
C GLY A 27 -5.09 -19.71 14.03
N THR A 28 -5.23 -20.77 13.23
CA THR A 28 -4.43 -21.02 12.03
C THR A 28 -5.24 -20.79 10.75
N LEU A 29 -4.58 -20.31 9.69
CA LEU A 29 -5.20 -20.16 8.39
C LEU A 29 -5.15 -21.49 7.63
N GLN A 30 -6.32 -22.06 7.38
CA GLN A 30 -6.48 -23.19 6.49
C GLN A 30 -6.85 -22.69 5.09
N ILE A 31 -5.95 -22.90 4.12
CA ILE A 31 -6.24 -22.58 2.73
C ILE A 31 -7.30 -23.55 2.19
N LEU A 32 -8.37 -23.00 1.62
CA LEU A 32 -9.48 -23.74 1.02
C LEU A 32 -9.38 -23.79 -0.50
N HIS A 33 -8.90 -22.71 -1.11
CA HIS A 33 -8.88 -22.57 -2.56
C HIS A 33 -7.76 -21.65 -3.01
N LYS A 34 -7.16 -21.95 -4.16
CA LYS A 34 -6.17 -21.10 -4.83
C LYS A 34 -6.49 -21.03 -6.31
N GLU A 35 -6.55 -19.82 -6.85
CA GLU A 35 -6.60 -19.58 -8.29
C GLU A 35 -5.43 -18.70 -8.72
N LYS A 36 -4.97 -18.93 -9.94
CA LYS A 36 -3.97 -18.11 -10.60
C LYS A 36 -4.36 -17.96 -12.06
N GLN A 37 -4.47 -16.73 -12.52
CA GLN A 37 -4.77 -16.40 -13.90
C GLN A 37 -3.70 -15.46 -14.45
N ARG A 38 -3.23 -15.71 -15.67
CA ARG A 38 -2.22 -14.85 -16.31
C ARG A 38 -2.89 -13.70 -17.03
N VAL A 39 -2.35 -12.50 -16.88
CA VAL A 39 -2.89 -11.26 -17.46
C VAL A 39 -1.86 -10.48 -18.28
N TYR A 40 -0.55 -10.70 -18.04
CA TYR A 40 0.56 -10.05 -18.76
C TYR A 40 0.41 -8.52 -18.87
N LEU A 41 0.02 -7.86 -17.77
CA LEU A 41 -0.24 -6.42 -17.78
C LEU A 41 1.04 -5.60 -17.94
N ALA A 42 2.19 -6.06 -17.41
CA ALA A 42 3.46 -5.35 -17.55
C ALA A 42 3.95 -5.22 -19.00
N ASP A 43 3.60 -6.16 -19.88
CA ASP A 43 3.96 -6.13 -21.31
C ASP A 43 2.99 -5.28 -22.15
N SER A 44 1.97 -4.69 -21.52
CA SER A 44 0.86 -4.06 -22.22
C SER A 44 0.85 -2.52 -22.11
N PHE A 45 1.99 -1.93 -21.76
CA PHE A 45 2.15 -0.48 -21.76
C PHE A 45 2.44 0.06 -23.16
N ASP A 46 1.75 1.14 -23.54
CA ASP A 46 2.13 1.96 -24.68
C ASP A 46 3.33 2.88 -24.35
N ASP A 47 3.85 3.58 -25.36
CA ASP A 47 4.95 4.55 -25.21
C ASP A 47 4.64 5.69 -24.23
N LYS A 48 3.35 5.89 -23.88
CA LYS A 48 2.89 6.90 -22.92
C LYS A 48 2.70 6.33 -21.51
N SER A 49 3.08 5.07 -21.27
CA SER A 49 2.88 4.35 -20.00
C SER A 49 1.40 4.18 -19.63
N LYS A 50 0.54 3.97 -20.63
CA LYS A 50 -0.87 3.60 -20.46
C LYS A 50 -1.07 2.13 -20.79
N LEU A 51 -1.96 1.48 -20.05
CA LEU A 51 -2.43 0.13 -20.38
C LEU A 51 -3.29 0.19 -21.65
N SER A 52 -3.03 -0.71 -22.60
CA SER A 52 -3.88 -0.87 -23.78
C SER A 52 -5.26 -1.40 -23.41
N GLN A 53 -6.30 -1.03 -24.17
CA GLN A 53 -7.66 -1.52 -23.91
C GLN A 53 -7.75 -3.04 -23.95
N TYR A 54 -7.05 -3.69 -24.89
CA TYR A 54 -6.97 -5.15 -24.96
C TYR A 54 -6.45 -5.78 -23.65
N ALA A 55 -5.48 -5.15 -22.98
CA ALA A 55 -4.97 -5.64 -21.70
C ALA A 55 -5.92 -5.39 -20.54
N ILE A 56 -6.63 -4.26 -20.56
CA ILE A 56 -7.73 -3.98 -19.63
C ILE A 56 -8.80 -5.07 -19.76
N ASP A 57 -9.28 -5.33 -20.98
CA ASP A 57 -10.33 -6.33 -21.24
C ASP A 57 -9.94 -7.73 -20.75
N ARG A 58 -8.70 -8.18 -21.01
CA ARG A 58 -8.19 -9.45 -20.48
C ARG A 58 -8.23 -9.50 -18.95
N ALA A 59 -7.80 -8.43 -18.28
CA ALA A 59 -7.81 -8.36 -16.83
C ALA A 59 -9.25 -8.32 -16.27
N LEU A 60 -10.18 -7.64 -16.94
CA LEU A 60 -11.60 -7.62 -16.56
C LEU A 60 -12.26 -8.99 -16.67
N VAL A 61 -11.90 -9.81 -17.67
CA VAL A 61 -12.36 -11.20 -17.77
C VAL A 61 -11.95 -12.01 -16.55
N VAL A 62 -10.69 -11.88 -16.10
CA VAL A 62 -10.20 -12.56 -14.90
C VAL A 62 -10.89 -12.05 -13.64
N LEU A 63 -11.06 -10.72 -13.50
CA LEU A 63 -11.78 -10.14 -12.37
C LEU A 63 -13.23 -10.63 -12.30
N LYS A 64 -13.90 -10.78 -13.44
CA LYS A 64 -15.26 -11.35 -13.51
C LYS A 64 -15.30 -12.82 -13.05
N GLN A 65 -14.27 -13.60 -13.34
CA GLN A 65 -14.14 -14.97 -12.82
C GLN A 65 -13.95 -14.97 -11.30
N PHE A 66 -13.05 -14.13 -10.78
CA PHE A 66 -12.84 -14.00 -9.34
C PHE A 66 -14.11 -13.50 -8.63
N ALA A 67 -14.86 -12.55 -9.21
CA ALA A 67 -16.14 -12.11 -8.68
C ALA A 67 -17.13 -13.26 -8.52
N LYS A 68 -17.18 -14.19 -9.49
CA LYS A 68 -18.02 -15.38 -9.43
C LYS A 68 -17.57 -16.33 -8.32
N THR A 69 -16.26 -16.56 -8.16
CA THR A 69 -15.71 -17.36 -7.06
C THR A 69 -16.02 -16.75 -5.69
N LEU A 70 -16.10 -15.42 -5.62
CA LEU A 70 -16.32 -14.66 -4.37
C LEU A 70 -17.76 -14.18 -4.17
N GLN A 71 -18.73 -14.65 -4.96
CA GLN A 71 -20.09 -14.08 -5.01
C GLN A 71 -20.79 -13.96 -3.65
N ASP A 72 -20.55 -14.91 -2.73
CA ASP A 72 -21.18 -14.97 -1.41
C ASP A 72 -20.29 -14.40 -0.29
N PHE A 73 -19.15 -13.79 -0.61
CA PHE A 73 -18.26 -13.21 0.38
C PHE A 73 -18.72 -11.79 0.76
N PRO A 74 -18.85 -11.48 2.07
CA PRO A 74 -18.99 -10.10 2.52
C PRO A 74 -17.79 -9.27 2.06
N ALA A 75 -18.01 -8.02 1.63
CA ALA A 75 -16.95 -7.15 1.16
C ALA A 75 -15.82 -6.94 2.19
N CYS A 76 -16.14 -6.95 3.49
CA CYS A 76 -15.17 -6.84 4.57
C CYS A 76 -14.29 -8.09 4.78
N ASN A 77 -14.60 -9.19 4.09
CA ASN A 77 -13.87 -10.46 4.11
C ASN A 77 -13.08 -10.71 2.81
N VAL A 78 -12.94 -9.70 1.96
CA VAL A 78 -12.10 -9.75 0.76
C VAL A 78 -11.16 -8.56 0.76
N LYS A 79 -9.85 -8.81 0.73
CA LYS A 79 -8.83 -7.78 0.48
C LYS A 79 -8.22 -7.97 -0.88
N VAL A 80 -8.18 -6.90 -1.67
CA VAL A 80 -7.57 -6.89 -2.99
C VAL A 80 -6.44 -5.88 -3.02
N ALA A 81 -5.24 -6.34 -3.33
CA ALA A 81 -4.05 -5.51 -3.50
C ALA A 81 -3.63 -5.48 -4.98
N ALA A 82 -3.27 -4.31 -5.46
CA ALA A 82 -2.77 -4.10 -6.81
C ALA A 82 -1.40 -3.42 -6.75
N THR A 83 -0.43 -3.98 -7.48
CA THR A 83 0.99 -3.71 -7.22
C THR A 83 1.64 -2.88 -8.34
N HIS A 84 2.90 -3.17 -8.68
CA HIS A 84 3.78 -2.34 -9.51
C HIS A 84 3.13 -1.81 -10.80
N THR A 85 2.47 -2.68 -11.57
CA THR A 85 1.87 -2.27 -12.86
C THR A 85 0.77 -1.23 -12.67
N PHE A 86 -0.02 -1.35 -11.61
CA PHE A 86 -1.09 -0.41 -11.28
C PHE A 86 -0.54 0.93 -10.80
N ARG A 87 0.55 0.90 -10.02
CA ARG A 87 1.26 2.13 -9.61
C ARG A 87 1.81 2.94 -10.78
N ARG A 88 2.22 2.27 -11.87
CA ARG A 88 2.85 2.91 -13.03
C ARG A 88 1.87 3.38 -14.10
N ALA A 89 0.68 2.79 -14.18
CA ALA A 89 -0.26 3.07 -15.24
C ALA A 89 -0.85 4.49 -15.14
N LYS A 90 -0.59 5.33 -16.15
CA LYS A 90 -1.14 6.70 -16.19
C LYS A 90 -2.65 6.75 -16.36
N ASN A 91 -3.26 5.68 -16.90
CA ASN A 91 -4.70 5.54 -17.10
C ASN A 91 -5.34 4.58 -16.08
N ILE A 92 -4.77 4.46 -14.88
CA ILE A 92 -5.28 3.54 -13.85
C ILE A 92 -6.75 3.80 -13.48
N HIS A 93 -7.21 5.06 -13.48
CA HIS A 93 -8.60 5.38 -13.22
C HIS A 93 -9.54 4.73 -14.25
N ALA A 94 -9.18 4.75 -15.53
CA ALA A 94 -9.99 4.13 -16.58
C ALA A 94 -10.12 2.61 -16.38
N PHE A 95 -9.06 1.96 -15.90
CA PHE A 95 -9.12 0.57 -15.49
C PHE A 95 -10.03 0.37 -14.27
N LEU A 96 -9.84 1.14 -13.20
CA LEU A 96 -10.59 1.00 -11.95
C LEU A 96 -12.10 1.25 -12.16
N THR A 97 -12.47 2.21 -13.01
CA THR A 97 -13.87 2.46 -13.38
C THR A 97 -14.49 1.22 -14.02
N GLN A 98 -13.85 0.63 -15.02
CA GLN A 98 -14.36 -0.58 -15.69
C GLN A 98 -14.32 -1.81 -14.77
N ALA A 99 -13.30 -1.92 -13.92
CA ALA A 99 -13.17 -3.03 -12.97
C ALA A 99 -14.32 -3.04 -11.94
N ASN A 100 -14.73 -1.87 -11.45
CA ASN A 100 -15.85 -1.75 -10.52
C ASN A 100 -17.20 -2.22 -11.10
N GLU A 101 -17.35 -2.29 -12.42
CA GLU A 101 -18.57 -2.80 -13.07
C GLU A 101 -18.66 -4.34 -13.02
N VAL A 102 -17.52 -5.04 -12.93
CA VAL A 102 -17.45 -6.50 -13.00
C VAL A 102 -16.95 -7.16 -11.72
N PHE A 103 -16.38 -6.38 -10.80
CA PHE A 103 -15.74 -6.85 -9.59
C PHE A 103 -16.16 -6.00 -8.39
N PRO A 104 -17.04 -6.51 -7.50
CA PRO A 104 -17.68 -5.70 -6.46
C PRO A 104 -16.78 -5.41 -5.24
N PHE A 105 -15.51 -5.81 -5.27
CA PHE A 105 -14.56 -5.63 -4.18
C PHE A 105 -13.59 -4.50 -4.48
N HIS A 106 -13.26 -3.71 -3.45
CA HIS A 106 -12.40 -2.56 -3.60
C HIS A 106 -10.95 -2.96 -3.90
N ILE A 107 -10.42 -2.48 -5.04
CA ILE A 107 -9.04 -2.71 -5.47
C ILE A 107 -8.12 -1.66 -4.83
N ASN A 108 -7.26 -2.09 -3.91
CA ASN A 108 -6.30 -1.22 -3.25
C ASN A 108 -4.98 -1.19 -4.01
N VAL A 109 -4.67 -0.08 -4.67
CA VAL A 109 -3.32 0.13 -5.21
C VAL A 109 -2.38 0.42 -4.04
N ILE A 110 -1.45 -0.50 -3.78
CA ILE A 110 -0.54 -0.41 -2.63
C ILE A 110 0.83 0.12 -3.04
N ALA A 111 1.46 0.90 -2.15
CA ALA A 111 2.84 1.34 -2.33
C ALA A 111 3.81 0.15 -2.33
N GLY A 112 4.97 0.26 -2.98
CA GLY A 112 5.93 -0.84 -3.04
C GLY A 112 6.47 -1.26 -1.66
N GLN A 113 6.57 -0.34 -0.71
CA GLN A 113 6.95 -0.68 0.65
C GLN A 113 5.86 -1.41 1.43
N GLU A 114 4.60 -1.10 1.13
CA GLU A 114 3.47 -1.81 1.73
C GLU A 114 3.39 -3.24 1.18
N GLU A 115 3.64 -3.40 -0.12
CA GLU A 115 3.86 -4.70 -0.74
C GLU A 115 5.00 -5.47 -0.06
N ALA A 116 6.17 -4.84 0.14
CA ALA A 116 7.30 -5.42 0.85
C ALA A 116 6.93 -5.83 2.29
N ARG A 117 6.18 -4.99 3.02
CA ARG A 117 5.74 -5.26 4.39
C ARG A 117 4.82 -6.48 4.46
N LEU A 118 3.84 -6.55 3.57
CA LEU A 118 2.90 -7.67 3.48
C LEU A 118 3.61 -8.95 3.06
N ILE A 119 4.56 -8.90 2.11
CA ILE A 119 5.41 -10.04 1.75
C ILE A 119 6.17 -10.54 2.99
N TYR A 120 6.80 -9.63 3.74
CA TYR A 120 7.52 -10.00 4.96
C TYR A 120 6.60 -10.62 6.00
N GLN A 121 5.40 -10.06 6.22
CA GLN A 121 4.42 -10.66 7.13
C GLN A 121 4.01 -12.06 6.67
N GLY A 122 3.77 -12.25 5.38
CA GLY A 122 3.47 -13.56 4.81
C GLY A 122 4.58 -14.57 5.08
N VAL A 123 5.84 -14.17 4.95
CA VAL A 123 7.00 -15.03 5.23
C VAL A 123 7.20 -15.28 6.74
N ALA A 124 7.08 -14.24 7.56
CA ALA A 124 7.34 -14.28 8.99
C ALA A 124 6.38 -15.20 9.77
N HIS A 125 5.12 -15.32 9.34
CA HIS A 125 4.12 -16.17 10.00
C HIS A 125 4.33 -17.68 9.83
N TYR A 126 5.12 -18.09 8.83
CA TYR A 126 5.38 -19.51 8.58
C TYR A 126 6.83 -19.91 8.83
N LEU A 127 7.73 -18.95 9.05
CA LEU A 127 9.13 -19.19 9.39
C LEU A 127 9.43 -18.65 10.79
N HIS A 128 9.44 -19.57 11.75
CA HIS A 128 9.78 -19.29 13.15
C HIS A 128 11.30 -19.28 13.29
N ASN A 129 11.89 -18.08 13.35
CA ASN A 129 13.32 -17.88 13.56
C ASN A 129 13.52 -16.58 14.34
N GLU A 130 14.40 -16.64 15.33
CA GLU A 130 14.70 -15.52 16.22
C GLU A 130 15.72 -14.53 15.63
N ASP A 131 16.43 -14.93 14.58
CA ASP A 131 17.46 -14.11 13.94
C ASP A 131 16.88 -13.09 12.95
N ASN A 132 17.66 -12.01 12.72
CA ASN A 132 17.48 -11.14 11.57
C ASN A 132 17.53 -11.95 10.27
N ARG A 133 16.59 -11.68 9.36
CA ARG A 133 16.50 -12.33 8.05
C ARG A 133 16.35 -11.29 6.94
N LEU A 134 16.99 -11.56 5.80
CA LEU A 134 16.76 -10.84 4.55
C LEU A 134 15.74 -11.62 3.71
N VAL A 135 14.62 -10.99 3.40
CA VAL A 135 13.60 -11.53 2.49
C VAL A 135 13.72 -10.83 1.14
N ILE A 136 13.75 -11.61 0.06
CA ILE A 136 13.85 -11.13 -1.32
C ILE A 136 12.65 -11.66 -2.12
N ASP A 137 11.89 -10.78 -2.74
CA ASP A 137 10.82 -11.14 -3.69
C ASP A 137 11.13 -10.50 -5.05
N ILE A 138 11.32 -11.32 -6.08
CA ILE A 138 11.55 -10.83 -7.46
C ILE A 138 10.26 -11.04 -8.26
N GLY A 139 9.45 -9.98 -8.29
CA GLY A 139 8.24 -9.87 -9.07
C GLY A 139 8.47 -9.59 -10.56
N GLY A 140 7.38 -9.34 -11.29
CA GLY A 140 7.43 -9.05 -12.71
C GLY A 140 7.97 -7.66 -13.03
N GLY A 141 7.60 -6.66 -12.23
CA GLY A 141 7.99 -5.26 -12.45
C GLY A 141 8.78 -4.62 -11.31
N SER A 142 8.71 -5.16 -10.09
CA SER A 142 9.49 -4.72 -8.94
C SER A 142 10.17 -5.89 -8.24
N THR A 143 11.13 -5.54 -7.39
CA THR A 143 11.81 -6.43 -6.46
C THR A 143 11.75 -5.82 -5.08
N GLU A 144 11.27 -6.59 -4.11
CA GLU A 144 11.19 -6.20 -2.72
C GLU A 144 12.34 -6.83 -1.94
N LEU A 145 13.02 -6.02 -1.13
CA LEU A 145 14.03 -6.44 -0.18
C LEU A 145 13.58 -5.99 1.21
N ILE A 146 13.62 -6.90 2.17
CA ILE A 146 13.18 -6.65 3.54
C ILE A 146 14.17 -7.25 4.52
N ILE A 147 14.62 -6.46 5.49
CA ILE A 147 15.24 -7.02 6.70
C ILE A 147 14.24 -6.95 7.85
N GLY A 148 14.09 -8.04 8.59
CA GLY A 148 13.28 -8.08 9.79
C GLY A 148 13.67 -9.18 10.76
N GLN A 149 13.05 -9.15 11.93
CA GLN A 149 13.23 -10.09 13.04
C GLN A 149 11.87 -10.49 13.60
N HIS A 150 11.64 -11.78 13.83
CA HIS A 150 10.31 -12.35 14.11
C HIS A 150 9.24 -11.76 13.16
N PHE A 151 8.18 -11.17 13.71
CA PHE A 151 7.08 -10.52 12.99
C PHE A 151 7.32 -9.04 12.66
N GLN A 152 8.43 -8.45 13.11
CA GLN A 152 8.73 -7.03 12.90
C GLN A 152 9.73 -6.83 11.76
N HIS A 153 9.39 -5.95 10.82
CA HIS A 153 10.34 -5.48 9.82
C HIS A 153 11.20 -4.36 10.41
N LYS A 154 12.41 -4.21 9.88
CA LYS A 154 13.36 -3.15 10.23
C LYS A 154 13.66 -2.26 9.04
N LEU A 155 13.93 -2.86 7.88
CA LEU A 155 14.13 -2.15 6.62
C LEU A 155 13.17 -2.67 5.56
N LEU A 156 12.50 -1.77 4.85
CA LEU A 156 11.57 -2.08 3.76
C LEU A 156 11.98 -1.33 2.50
N THR A 157 12.19 -2.06 1.40
CA THR A 157 12.47 -1.45 0.11
C THR A 157 11.77 -2.19 -1.02
N SER A 158 11.25 -1.43 -1.98
CA SER A 158 10.80 -1.91 -3.29
C SER A 158 11.53 -1.14 -4.37
N ARG A 159 12.18 -1.85 -5.29
CA ARG A 159 12.94 -1.29 -6.42
C ARG A 159 12.23 -1.61 -7.72
N ASN A 160 12.32 -0.69 -8.69
CA ASN A 160 11.68 -0.83 -10.00
C ASN A 160 12.49 -1.74 -10.93
N MET A 161 12.84 -2.93 -10.45
CA MET A 161 13.53 -3.98 -11.18
C MET A 161 12.76 -5.28 -11.06
N GLY A 162 12.29 -5.85 -12.16
CA GLY A 162 11.51 -7.08 -12.15
C GLY A 162 11.88 -7.97 -13.32
N CYS A 163 11.55 -9.26 -13.24
CA CYS A 163 12.02 -10.23 -14.23
C CYS A 163 11.49 -9.96 -15.64
N VAL A 164 10.28 -9.43 -15.77
CA VAL A 164 9.68 -9.07 -17.07
C VAL A 164 10.31 -7.79 -17.60
N SER A 165 10.35 -6.73 -16.79
CA SER A 165 10.92 -5.44 -17.23
C SER A 165 12.39 -5.56 -17.61
N PHE A 166 13.18 -6.33 -16.86
CA PHE A 166 14.60 -6.55 -17.17
C PHE A 166 14.79 -7.45 -18.39
N THR A 167 13.96 -8.47 -18.58
CA THR A 167 14.07 -9.32 -19.78
C THR A 167 13.80 -8.48 -21.04
N ASN A 168 12.72 -7.71 -21.04
CA ASN A 168 12.37 -6.85 -22.18
C ASN A 168 13.43 -5.77 -22.44
N GLN A 169 14.03 -5.20 -21.40
CA GLN A 169 15.00 -4.12 -21.53
C GLN A 169 16.39 -4.61 -21.97
N PHE A 170 16.85 -5.75 -21.47
CA PHE A 170 18.25 -6.17 -21.61
C PHE A 170 18.47 -7.37 -22.51
N PHE A 171 17.42 -8.15 -22.81
CA PHE A 171 17.48 -9.34 -23.65
C PHE A 171 16.56 -9.16 -24.86
N ILE A 172 16.70 -8.00 -25.52
CA ILE A 172 15.92 -7.60 -26.71
C ILE A 172 16.07 -8.68 -27.80
N ASP A 173 14.96 -8.93 -28.50
CA ASP A 173 14.84 -9.99 -29.52
C ASP A 173 15.16 -11.40 -29.00
N GLY A 174 15.11 -11.59 -27.68
CA GLY A 174 15.44 -12.83 -26.99
C GLY A 174 16.91 -13.18 -27.01
N ILE A 175 17.82 -12.25 -27.33
CA ILE A 175 19.26 -12.54 -27.44
C ILE A 175 19.90 -12.65 -26.06
N ILE A 176 20.64 -13.73 -25.83
CA ILE A 176 21.38 -13.99 -24.61
C ILE A 176 22.89 -13.96 -24.91
N SER A 177 23.63 -13.12 -24.18
CA SER A 177 25.09 -13.13 -24.20
C SER A 177 25.65 -12.57 -22.89
N SER A 178 26.96 -12.75 -22.66
CA SER A 178 27.65 -12.16 -21.52
C SER A 178 27.46 -10.64 -21.46
N LYS A 179 27.41 -9.96 -22.61
CA LYS A 179 27.18 -8.51 -22.68
C LYS A 179 25.78 -8.11 -22.20
N HIS A 180 24.75 -8.88 -22.56
CA HIS A 180 23.37 -8.62 -22.12
C HIS A 180 23.21 -8.86 -20.62
N PHE A 181 23.73 -9.98 -20.12
CA PHE A 181 23.75 -10.27 -18.68
C PHE A 181 24.48 -9.20 -17.89
N ASN A 182 25.69 -8.82 -18.30
CA ASN A 182 26.47 -7.81 -17.58
C ASN A 182 25.73 -6.46 -17.52
N LYS A 183 25.05 -6.05 -18.59
CA LYS A 183 24.23 -4.82 -18.58
C LYS A 183 23.05 -4.93 -17.61
N ALA A 184 22.33 -6.05 -17.62
CA ALA A 184 21.20 -6.28 -16.72
C ALA A 184 21.65 -6.30 -15.25
N GLU A 185 22.74 -7.00 -14.97
CA GLU A 185 23.35 -7.08 -13.65
C GLU A 185 23.78 -5.71 -13.14
N ILE A 186 24.57 -4.94 -13.91
CA ILE A 186 25.00 -3.59 -13.54
C ILE A 186 23.79 -2.69 -13.24
N LYS A 187 22.71 -2.81 -14.02
CA LYS A 187 21.51 -2.01 -13.75
C LYS A 187 20.86 -2.42 -12.42
N ALA A 188 20.80 -3.70 -12.10
CA ALA A 188 20.28 -4.16 -10.81
C ALA A 188 21.17 -3.68 -9.64
N GLU A 189 22.50 -3.73 -9.80
CA GLU A 189 23.46 -3.22 -8.81
C GLU A 189 23.23 -1.74 -8.51
N GLN A 190 23.03 -0.91 -9.54
CA GLN A 190 22.71 0.51 -9.36
C GLN A 190 21.41 0.74 -8.56
N GLU A 191 20.40 -0.13 -8.71
CA GLU A 191 19.17 -0.04 -7.90
C GLU A 191 19.40 -0.45 -6.44
N ILE A 192 20.39 -1.33 -6.19
CA ILE A 192 20.77 -1.84 -4.87
C ILE A 192 21.72 -0.87 -4.14
N GLU A 193 22.62 -0.20 -4.87
CA GLU A 193 23.64 0.72 -4.33
C GLU A 193 23.03 1.75 -3.36
N VAL A 194 21.84 2.26 -3.69
CA VAL A 194 21.10 3.26 -2.89
C VAL A 194 20.71 2.75 -1.50
N ILE A 195 20.58 1.44 -1.31
CA ILE A 195 20.21 0.82 -0.02
C ILE A 195 21.33 0.05 0.65
N PHE A 196 22.42 -0.21 -0.07
CA PHE A 196 23.47 -1.15 0.32
C PHE A 196 23.97 -0.91 1.75
N ALA A 197 24.40 0.32 2.05
CA ALA A 197 24.98 0.66 3.35
C ALA A 197 24.02 0.39 4.53
N ASN A 198 22.73 0.73 4.38
CA ASN A 198 21.74 0.50 5.43
C ASN A 198 21.50 -0.99 5.67
N TYR A 199 21.47 -1.79 4.60
CA TYR A 199 21.20 -3.23 4.67
C TYR A 199 22.39 -3.97 5.27
N ILE A 200 23.61 -3.63 4.89
CA ILE A 200 24.83 -4.22 5.47
C ILE A 200 24.95 -3.85 6.96
N ASN A 201 24.65 -2.60 7.33
CA ASN A 201 24.72 -2.17 8.72
C ASN A 201 23.70 -2.87 9.63
N GLU A 202 22.48 -3.13 9.13
CA GLU A 202 21.48 -3.89 9.87
C GLU A 202 21.81 -5.39 9.94
N GLY A 203 22.28 -5.96 8.82
CA GLY A 203 22.72 -7.34 8.73
C GLY A 203 21.61 -8.39 8.89
N TRP A 204 21.93 -9.63 8.52
CA TRP A 204 21.05 -10.79 8.64
C TRP A 204 21.84 -12.07 8.87
N LYS A 205 21.17 -13.11 9.36
CA LYS A 205 21.71 -14.47 9.48
C LYS A 205 21.22 -15.39 8.37
N ASN A 206 19.98 -15.17 7.91
CA ASN A 206 19.31 -16.04 6.96
C ASN A 206 18.79 -15.22 5.78
N VAL A 207 18.86 -15.80 4.57
CA VAL A 207 18.31 -15.21 3.36
C VAL A 207 17.20 -16.09 2.83
N ILE A 208 16.02 -15.51 2.67
CA ILE A 208 14.83 -16.18 2.19
C ILE A 208 14.39 -15.50 0.89
N GLY A 209 14.18 -16.28 -0.15
CA GLY A 209 13.58 -15.80 -1.38
C GLY A 209 12.17 -16.33 -1.57
N THR A 210 11.32 -15.53 -2.18
CA THR A 210 9.95 -15.93 -2.53
C THR A 210 9.60 -15.54 -3.97
N SER A 211 8.35 -15.74 -4.36
CA SER A 211 7.81 -15.48 -5.69
C SER A 211 8.34 -16.39 -6.80
N GLY A 212 7.82 -16.18 -8.00
CA GLY A 212 7.90 -17.15 -9.10
C GLY A 212 9.29 -17.27 -9.73
N THR A 213 10.07 -16.19 -9.74
CA THR A 213 11.42 -16.17 -10.30
C THR A 213 12.33 -17.12 -9.52
N ILE A 214 12.39 -16.92 -8.20
CA ILE A 214 13.21 -17.71 -7.29
C ILE A 214 12.75 -19.17 -7.27
N LYS A 215 11.42 -19.41 -7.26
CA LYS A 215 10.85 -20.77 -7.38
C LYS A 215 11.34 -21.50 -8.63
N SER A 216 11.34 -20.80 -9.77
CA SER A 216 11.73 -21.39 -11.07
C SER A 216 13.23 -21.69 -11.12
N ILE A 217 14.07 -20.78 -10.59
CA ILE A 217 15.52 -21.00 -10.49
C ILE A 217 15.81 -22.21 -9.58
N LEU A 218 15.16 -22.29 -8.41
CA LEU A 218 15.31 -23.44 -7.52
C LEU A 218 14.86 -24.75 -8.20
N ALA A 219 13.76 -24.74 -8.94
CA ALA A 219 13.28 -25.92 -9.66
C ALA A 219 14.30 -26.43 -10.69
N ILE A 220 14.91 -25.51 -11.46
CA ILE A 220 15.98 -25.85 -12.42
C ILE A 220 17.21 -26.45 -11.73
N ILE A 221 17.62 -25.86 -10.60
CA ILE A 221 18.77 -26.35 -9.83
C ILE A 221 18.45 -27.74 -9.25
N SER A 222 17.28 -27.90 -8.66
CA SER A 222 16.84 -29.14 -8.01
C SER A 222 16.68 -30.29 -9.00
N ALA A 223 16.30 -30.01 -10.26
CA ALA A 223 16.25 -31.02 -11.31
C ALA A 223 17.63 -31.66 -11.56
N LYS A 224 18.73 -30.90 -11.42
CA LYS A 224 20.10 -31.41 -11.54
C LYS A 224 20.66 -31.94 -10.21
N LYS A 225 20.16 -31.42 -9.08
CA LYS A 225 20.66 -31.71 -7.73
C LYS A 225 19.47 -31.96 -6.78
N PRO A 226 18.87 -33.17 -6.78
CA PRO A 226 17.59 -33.44 -6.11
C PRO A 226 17.57 -33.20 -4.59
N HIS A 227 18.72 -33.25 -3.92
CA HIS A 227 18.83 -33.07 -2.46
C HIS A 227 19.12 -31.62 -2.04
N GLN A 228 19.27 -30.71 -3.00
CA GLN A 228 19.60 -29.33 -2.70
C GLN A 228 18.34 -28.49 -2.42
N SER A 229 18.25 -27.93 -1.22
CA SER A 229 17.10 -27.14 -0.75
C SER A 229 17.32 -25.63 -0.77
N CYS A 230 18.49 -25.17 -1.20
CA CYS A 230 18.86 -23.75 -1.28
C CYS A 230 19.48 -23.40 -2.63
N ILE A 231 19.53 -22.12 -2.95
CA ILE A 231 20.23 -21.57 -4.12
C ILE A 231 21.56 -21.01 -3.64
N THR A 232 22.69 -21.40 -4.25
CA THR A 232 24.01 -20.82 -3.99
C THR A 232 24.44 -19.87 -5.11
N TYR A 233 25.44 -19.02 -4.84
CA TYR A 233 25.98 -18.14 -5.88
C TYR A 233 26.55 -18.92 -7.08
N ASP A 234 27.24 -20.04 -6.81
CA ASP A 234 27.80 -20.88 -7.86
C ASP A 234 26.73 -21.49 -8.75
N ASP A 235 25.56 -21.85 -8.20
CA ASP A 235 24.44 -22.32 -9.02
C ASP A 235 23.96 -21.25 -10.00
N LEU A 236 23.88 -19.99 -9.55
CA LEU A 236 23.44 -18.88 -10.38
C LEU A 236 24.44 -18.59 -11.50
N ILE A 237 25.74 -18.64 -11.21
CA ILE A 237 26.79 -18.46 -12.22
C ILE A 237 26.78 -19.60 -13.24
N ASN A 238 26.66 -20.85 -12.78
CA ASN A 238 26.55 -22.01 -13.67
C ASN A 238 25.29 -21.91 -14.56
N LEU A 239 24.17 -21.46 -14.00
CA LEU A 239 22.92 -21.26 -14.74
C LEU A 239 23.06 -20.13 -15.77
N LYS A 240 23.72 -19.03 -15.42
CA LYS A 240 24.04 -17.93 -16.36
C LYS A 240 24.86 -18.44 -17.54
N GLN A 241 25.88 -19.26 -17.31
CA GLN A 241 26.67 -19.85 -18.40
C GLN A 241 25.83 -20.77 -19.30
N GLN A 242 24.96 -21.59 -18.71
CA GLN A 242 24.03 -22.41 -19.49
C GLN A 242 23.13 -21.54 -20.38
N PHE A 243 22.60 -20.42 -19.86
CA PHE A 243 21.74 -19.53 -20.63
C PHE A 243 22.50 -18.84 -21.76
N ILE A 244 23.74 -18.40 -21.50
CA ILE A 244 24.61 -17.79 -22.53
C ILE A 244 24.90 -18.79 -23.65
N ASN A 245 25.15 -20.07 -23.31
CA ASN A 245 25.39 -21.12 -24.31
C ASN A 245 24.17 -21.40 -25.18
N ALA A 246 22.95 -21.18 -24.68
CA ALA A 246 21.73 -21.30 -25.48
C ALA A 246 21.57 -20.16 -26.50
N GLN A 247 22.26 -19.03 -26.30
CA GLN A 247 22.32 -17.82 -27.14
C GLN A 247 20.98 -17.07 -27.32
N ARG A 248 19.85 -17.75 -27.18
CA ARG A 248 18.51 -17.20 -27.31
C ARG A 248 17.59 -17.74 -26.23
N ILE A 249 16.64 -16.91 -25.79
CA ILE A 249 15.61 -17.28 -24.82
C ILE A 249 14.80 -18.46 -25.33
N ASP A 250 14.40 -18.43 -26.61
CA ASP A 250 13.60 -19.49 -27.24
C ASP A 250 14.29 -20.86 -27.22
N ASN A 251 15.62 -20.88 -27.13
CA ASN A 251 16.44 -22.10 -27.09
C ASN A 251 16.63 -22.67 -25.68
N LEU A 252 16.10 -22.02 -24.64
CA LEU A 252 16.22 -22.48 -23.25
C LEU A 252 15.31 -23.68 -22.97
N LEU A 253 15.75 -24.86 -23.40
CA LEU A 253 15.14 -26.14 -23.09
C LEU A 253 15.80 -26.73 -21.84
N ILE A 254 15.29 -26.36 -20.67
CA ILE A 254 15.89 -26.71 -19.38
C ILE A 254 14.85 -27.39 -18.50
N GLU A 255 15.19 -28.56 -17.96
CA GLU A 255 14.34 -29.25 -17.00
C GLU A 255 14.04 -28.38 -15.78
N GLY A 256 12.78 -28.36 -15.34
CA GLY A 256 12.30 -27.48 -14.27
C GLY A 256 11.94 -26.06 -14.71
N LEU A 257 12.27 -25.63 -15.93
CA LEU A 257 11.82 -24.36 -16.50
C LEU A 257 10.53 -24.56 -17.31
N THR A 258 9.43 -23.94 -16.87
CA THR A 258 8.19 -23.98 -17.64
C THR A 258 8.26 -23.02 -18.85
N PRO A 259 7.58 -23.32 -19.97
CA PRO A 259 7.58 -22.46 -21.16
C PRO A 259 7.20 -21.02 -20.85
N GLU A 260 6.31 -20.80 -19.89
CA GLU A 260 5.81 -19.46 -19.60
C GLU A 260 6.75 -18.67 -18.69
N ARG A 261 7.65 -19.37 -17.97
CA ARG A 261 8.73 -18.73 -17.23
C ARG A 261 9.93 -18.42 -18.10
N GLN A 262 10.14 -19.19 -19.17
CA GLN A 262 11.20 -18.98 -20.16
C GLN A 262 11.29 -17.52 -20.63
N LEU A 263 10.14 -16.88 -20.89
CA LEU A 263 10.06 -15.52 -21.43
C LEU A 263 10.56 -14.41 -20.47
N SER A 264 10.74 -14.70 -19.18
CA SER A 264 11.13 -13.70 -18.17
C SER A 264 12.30 -14.13 -17.28
N ILE A 265 12.81 -15.35 -17.46
CA ILE A 265 13.77 -15.94 -16.53
C ILE A 265 15.15 -15.28 -16.60
N CYS A 266 15.58 -14.78 -17.76
CA CYS A 266 16.90 -14.15 -17.92
C CYS A 266 17.05 -12.87 -17.09
N GLY A 267 16.05 -11.98 -17.15
CA GLY A 267 16.02 -10.78 -16.32
C GLY A 267 15.97 -11.12 -14.83
N GLY A 268 15.16 -12.11 -14.45
CA GLY A 268 15.08 -12.58 -13.07
C GLY A 268 16.39 -13.16 -12.54
N LEU A 269 17.10 -13.95 -13.35
CA LEU A 269 18.41 -14.50 -13.02
C LEU A 269 19.46 -13.40 -12.87
N ALA A 270 19.49 -12.42 -13.78
CA ALA A 270 20.42 -11.29 -13.70
C ALA A 270 20.22 -10.47 -12.42
N ILE A 271 18.96 -10.18 -12.05
CA ILE A 271 18.63 -9.48 -10.80
C ILE A 271 19.12 -10.29 -9.59
N LEU A 272 18.85 -11.60 -9.56
CA LEU A 272 19.24 -12.43 -8.42
C LEU A 272 20.77 -12.55 -8.28
N ILE A 273 21.51 -12.64 -9.40
CA ILE A 273 22.98 -12.63 -9.42
C ILE A 273 23.52 -11.33 -8.83
N ALA A 274 22.98 -10.17 -9.26
CA ALA A 274 23.38 -8.87 -8.74
C ALA A 274 23.14 -8.78 -7.22
N ILE A 275 21.96 -9.21 -6.74
CA ILE A 275 21.63 -9.23 -5.31
C ILE A 275 22.61 -10.11 -4.52
N PHE A 276 22.93 -11.31 -5.04
CA PHE A 276 23.89 -12.19 -4.38
C PHE A 276 25.29 -11.58 -4.30
N ARG A 277 25.75 -10.96 -5.40
CA ARG A 277 27.07 -10.35 -5.47
C ARG A 277 27.19 -9.13 -4.57
N GLU A 278 26.26 -8.19 -4.66
CA GLU A 278 26.27 -6.96 -3.86
C GLU A 278 26.27 -7.28 -2.37
N PHE A 279 25.36 -8.15 -1.92
CA PHE A 279 25.20 -8.46 -0.51
C PHE A 279 26.07 -9.62 -0.01
N ALA A 280 26.99 -10.12 -0.84
CA ALA A 280 27.84 -11.29 -0.54
C ALA A 280 27.05 -12.49 0.01
N ILE A 281 25.88 -12.76 -0.56
CA ILE A 281 25.00 -13.86 -0.14
C ILE A 281 25.59 -15.18 -0.60
N THR A 282 25.77 -16.11 0.33
CA THR A 282 26.30 -17.45 0.02
C THR A 282 25.19 -18.43 -0.33
N GLN A 283 24.04 -18.34 0.34
CA GLN A 283 22.90 -19.22 0.16
C GLN A 283 21.57 -18.50 0.38
N LEU A 284 20.54 -18.94 -0.33
CA LEU A 284 19.16 -18.50 -0.18
C LEU A 284 18.22 -19.70 -0.13
N THR A 285 17.33 -19.73 0.86
CA THR A 285 16.25 -20.72 0.95
C THR A 285 14.94 -20.19 0.36
N TYR A 286 14.11 -21.05 -0.22
CA TYR A 286 12.84 -20.64 -0.82
C TYR A 286 11.67 -20.72 0.17
N SER A 287 10.73 -19.77 0.06
CA SER A 287 9.44 -19.76 0.75
C SER A 287 8.29 -19.72 -0.26
N ASP A 288 7.27 -20.57 -0.06
CA ASP A 288 6.02 -20.52 -0.83
C ASP A 288 5.11 -19.35 -0.43
N PHE A 289 5.36 -18.73 0.72
CA PHE A 289 4.57 -17.64 1.29
C PHE A 289 5.08 -16.27 0.82
N SER A 290 4.17 -15.36 0.49
CA SER A 290 4.46 -13.99 0.01
C SER A 290 3.29 -13.05 0.34
N LEU A 291 3.03 -12.05 -0.50
CA LEU A 291 2.04 -10.98 -0.37
C LEU A 291 0.65 -11.47 0.05
N ARG A 292 0.16 -12.55 -0.57
CA ARG A 292 -1.21 -13.05 -0.37
C ARG A 292 -1.41 -13.59 1.03
N GLU A 293 -0.43 -14.31 1.54
CA GLU A 293 -0.47 -14.81 2.91
C GLU A 293 -0.31 -13.68 3.91
N GLY A 294 0.48 -12.64 3.59
CA GLY A 294 0.49 -11.38 4.33
C GLY A 294 -0.89 -10.74 4.44
N LEU A 295 -1.60 -10.61 3.32
CA LEU A 295 -2.98 -10.08 3.29
C LEU A 295 -3.94 -10.92 4.12
N LEU A 296 -3.88 -12.25 4.04
CA LEU A 296 -4.75 -13.11 4.84
C LEU A 296 -4.48 -12.98 6.34
N HIS A 297 -3.21 -12.91 6.75
CA HIS A 297 -2.85 -12.69 8.16
C HIS A 297 -3.28 -11.32 8.66
N GLU A 298 -3.12 -10.28 7.84
CA GLU A 298 -3.63 -8.95 8.15
C GLU A 298 -5.15 -8.96 8.41
N MET A 299 -5.90 -9.63 7.53
CA MET A 299 -7.35 -9.77 7.68
C MET A 299 -7.77 -10.57 8.92
N GLN A 300 -7.00 -11.60 9.30
CA GLN A 300 -7.24 -12.39 10.50
C GLN A 300 -7.06 -11.52 11.77
N GLN A 301 -6.10 -10.60 11.74
CA GLN A 301 -5.74 -9.77 12.86
C GLN A 301 -6.44 -8.39 12.86
N LYS A 302 -7.74 -8.29 12.58
CA LYS A 302 -8.50 -7.01 12.54
C LYS A 302 -8.37 -6.05 13.76
N LEU A 303 -7.68 -6.44 14.83
CA LEU A 303 -7.24 -5.56 15.92
C LEU A 303 -5.84 -4.93 15.67
N VAL A 304 -4.93 -5.64 15.01
CA VAL A 304 -3.53 -5.24 14.71
C VAL A 304 -3.44 -4.24 13.57
N ASP A 305 -4.39 -4.20 12.63
CA ASP A 305 -4.46 -3.16 11.57
C ASP A 305 -4.54 -1.75 12.14
N ASN A 306 -5.30 -1.59 13.23
CA ASN A 306 -5.35 -0.32 13.94
C ASN A 306 -4.05 -0.04 14.67
N ASP A 307 -3.34 -1.06 15.16
CA ASP A 307 -2.06 -0.89 15.84
C ASP A 307 -0.95 -0.48 14.84
N ILE A 308 -0.86 -1.09 13.65
CA ILE A 308 0.15 -0.71 12.65
C ILE A 308 -0.07 0.73 12.18
N ARG A 309 -1.29 1.07 11.76
CA ARG A 309 -1.62 2.43 11.32
C ARG A 309 -1.43 3.43 12.46
N SER A 310 -1.88 3.12 13.68
CA SER A 310 -1.68 4.01 14.83
C SER A 310 -0.21 4.17 15.21
N ASN A 311 0.60 3.11 15.14
CA ASN A 311 2.04 3.16 15.36
C ASN A 311 2.73 4.01 14.30
N THR A 312 2.39 3.85 13.02
CA THR A 312 2.86 4.71 11.93
C THR A 312 2.58 6.19 12.22
N ILE A 313 1.35 6.51 12.63
CA ILE A 313 0.95 7.89 12.95
C ILE A 313 1.68 8.41 14.20
N ASN A 314 1.81 7.60 15.24
CA ASN A 314 2.53 7.97 16.46
C ASN A 314 4.03 8.21 16.16
N ASN A 315 4.67 7.35 15.37
CA ASN A 315 6.07 7.49 14.97
C ASN A 315 6.32 8.78 14.17
N ILE A 316 5.41 9.15 13.27
CA ILE A 316 5.50 10.43 12.53
C ILE A 316 5.25 11.59 13.48
N SER A 317 4.23 11.50 14.34
CA SER A 317 3.93 12.52 15.35
C SER A 317 5.13 12.80 16.26
N ASP A 318 5.85 11.74 16.67
CA ASP A 318 7.07 11.82 17.49
C ASP A 318 8.24 12.44 16.72
N ARG A 319 8.48 11.97 15.49
CA ARG A 319 9.56 12.49 14.62
C ARG A 319 9.45 13.99 14.39
N TYR A 320 8.23 14.50 14.21
CA TYR A 320 7.97 15.92 13.97
C TYR A 320 7.59 16.69 15.24
N THR A 321 7.80 16.10 16.42
CA THR A 321 7.64 16.76 17.73
C THR A 321 6.28 17.44 17.91
N VAL A 322 5.20 16.77 17.53
CA VAL A 322 3.84 17.31 17.63
C VAL A 322 3.45 17.56 19.09
N ASP A 323 2.71 18.63 19.35
CA ASP A 323 2.03 18.85 20.64
C ASP A 323 0.93 17.80 20.83
N LYS A 324 1.29 16.67 21.46
CA LYS A 324 0.39 15.55 21.72
C LYS A 324 -0.83 15.97 22.54
N THR A 325 -0.67 16.89 23.48
CA THR A 325 -1.77 17.37 24.32
C THR A 325 -2.80 18.10 23.47
N HIS A 326 -2.35 18.94 22.54
CA HIS A 326 -3.25 19.60 21.60
C HIS A 326 -3.89 18.63 20.62
N ALA A 327 -3.11 17.70 20.05
CA ALA A 327 -3.63 16.67 19.16
C ALA A 327 -4.73 15.83 19.82
N ILE A 328 -4.58 15.45 21.10
CA ILE A 328 -5.59 14.73 21.88
C ILE A 328 -6.86 15.59 22.02
N ARG A 329 -6.73 16.87 22.39
CA ARG A 329 -7.91 17.77 22.50
C ARG A 329 -8.69 17.89 21.18
N VAL A 330 -7.99 18.03 20.07
CA VAL A 330 -8.62 18.06 18.73
C VAL A 330 -9.29 16.72 18.43
N SER A 331 -8.64 15.61 18.75
CA SER A 331 -9.15 14.25 18.56
C SER A 331 -10.44 14.00 19.36
N ASP A 332 -10.50 14.46 20.62
CA ASP A 332 -11.73 14.38 21.43
C ASP A 332 -12.89 15.14 20.78
N THR A 333 -12.62 16.35 20.28
CA THR A 333 -13.64 17.16 19.59
C THR A 333 -14.05 16.52 18.27
N VAL A 334 -13.11 15.93 17.52
CA VAL A 334 -13.41 15.13 16.31
C VAL A 334 -14.38 13.99 16.64
N SER A 335 -14.08 13.20 17.68
CA SER A 335 -14.94 12.09 18.08
C SER A 335 -16.32 12.57 18.50
N TRP A 336 -16.39 13.66 19.26
CA TRP A 336 -17.66 14.25 19.71
C TRP A 336 -18.52 14.76 18.54
N LEU A 337 -17.90 15.40 17.55
CA LEU A 337 -18.56 15.90 16.34
C LEU A 337 -19.01 14.73 15.44
N TYR A 338 -18.12 13.76 15.18
CA TYR A 338 -18.39 12.64 14.28
C TYR A 338 -19.61 11.83 14.74
N GLU A 339 -19.70 11.53 16.04
CA GLU A 339 -20.83 10.78 16.60
C GLU A 339 -22.19 11.45 16.36
N ARG A 340 -22.24 12.79 16.39
CA ARG A 340 -23.47 13.57 16.17
C ARG A 340 -23.80 13.75 14.68
N LEU A 341 -22.78 13.72 13.83
CA LEU A 341 -22.92 14.05 12.40
C LEU A 341 -23.00 12.80 11.51
N LYS A 342 -22.49 11.65 11.94
CA LYS A 342 -22.40 10.44 11.11
C LYS A 342 -23.76 9.96 10.58
N GLY A 343 -24.80 9.99 11.42
CA GLY A 343 -26.16 9.58 11.05
C GLY A 343 -26.77 10.50 9.98
N PRO A 344 -26.98 11.81 10.27
CA PRO A 344 -27.56 12.76 9.32
C PRO A 344 -26.80 12.88 8.00
N TRP A 345 -25.47 12.69 8.03
CA TRP A 345 -24.62 12.76 6.85
C TRP A 345 -24.36 11.44 6.15
N GLN A 346 -24.89 10.33 6.67
CA GLN A 346 -24.72 8.97 6.11
C GLN A 346 -23.24 8.57 5.98
N LEU A 347 -22.43 8.91 6.99
CA LEU A 347 -21.05 8.47 7.08
C LEU A 347 -21.02 7.02 7.60
N ASN A 348 -21.17 6.07 6.69
CA ASN A 348 -21.40 4.65 7.01
C ASN A 348 -20.12 3.81 7.04
N ASN A 349 -18.94 4.40 6.83
CA ASN A 349 -17.70 3.65 6.77
C ASN A 349 -16.97 3.71 8.12
N GLN A 350 -16.56 2.55 8.61
CA GLN A 350 -15.93 2.39 9.92
C GLN A 350 -14.56 3.08 10.01
N ASP A 351 -13.85 3.28 8.90
CA ASP A 351 -12.54 3.93 8.87
C ASP A 351 -12.62 5.47 8.87
N ASP A 352 -13.80 6.07 8.68
CA ASP A 352 -13.96 7.53 8.62
C ASP A 352 -13.45 8.21 9.90
N ILE A 353 -13.83 7.68 11.07
CA ILE A 353 -13.38 8.21 12.35
C ILE A 353 -11.87 8.03 12.52
N ALA A 354 -11.32 6.88 12.11
CA ALA A 354 -9.89 6.62 12.22
C ALA A 354 -9.08 7.63 11.39
N LEU A 355 -9.48 7.88 10.13
CA LEU A 355 -8.88 8.89 9.27
C LEU A 355 -8.92 10.30 9.87
N LEU A 356 -10.06 10.70 10.45
CA LEU A 356 -10.18 11.99 11.14
C LEU A 356 -9.28 12.08 12.37
N MET A 357 -9.19 11.02 13.16
CA MET A 357 -8.34 10.96 14.36
C MET A 357 -6.86 11.03 13.99
N TRP A 358 -6.43 10.33 12.94
CA TRP A 358 -5.06 10.44 12.42
C TRP A 358 -4.78 11.82 11.83
N ALA A 359 -5.74 12.42 11.13
CA ALA A 359 -5.61 13.78 10.63
C ALA A 359 -5.44 14.79 11.78
N ALA A 360 -6.22 14.64 12.86
CA ALA A 360 -6.08 15.45 14.07
C ALA A 360 -4.70 15.27 14.73
N LYS A 361 -4.15 14.04 14.76
CA LYS A 361 -2.80 13.79 15.27
C LYS A 361 -1.69 14.40 14.40
N LEU A 362 -1.90 14.53 13.10
CA LEU A 362 -0.87 14.95 12.15
C LEU A 362 -1.03 16.38 11.60
N HIS A 363 -2.12 17.08 11.89
CA HIS A 363 -2.42 18.36 11.23
C HIS A 363 -1.34 19.44 11.42
N GLU A 364 -0.53 19.34 12.48
CA GLU A 364 0.53 20.31 12.80
C GLU A 364 1.97 19.82 12.55
N ILE A 365 2.20 18.65 11.95
CA ILE A 365 3.57 18.19 11.67
C ILE A 365 4.37 19.17 10.80
N GLY A 366 3.69 19.99 10.00
CA GLY A 366 4.27 21.06 9.19
C GLY A 366 4.83 22.24 9.98
N LEU A 367 4.58 22.35 11.30
CA LEU A 367 5.23 23.37 12.15
C LEU A 367 6.75 23.23 12.17
N SER A 368 7.25 22.00 11.99
CA SER A 368 8.68 21.71 11.83
C SER A 368 9.30 22.39 10.59
N ILE A 369 8.47 22.79 9.62
CA ILE A 369 8.91 23.50 8.40
C ILE A 369 8.63 25.00 8.54
N ASN A 370 7.35 25.39 8.69
CA ASN A 370 6.96 26.79 8.84
C ASN A 370 5.53 26.90 9.40
N SER A 371 5.31 27.89 10.27
CA SER A 371 3.98 28.22 10.80
C SER A 371 3.07 28.83 9.72
N SER A 372 3.64 29.60 8.79
CA SER A 372 2.95 30.08 7.61
C SER A 372 2.72 28.93 6.64
N GLY A 373 1.46 28.71 6.24
CA GLY A 373 1.12 27.63 5.32
C GLY A 373 1.24 26.23 5.91
N ILE A 374 1.27 26.08 7.24
CA ILE A 374 1.31 24.80 7.97
C ILE A 374 0.46 23.68 7.35
N ASN A 375 -0.77 23.94 6.93
CA ASN A 375 -1.64 22.92 6.33
C ASN A 375 -1.11 22.38 4.99
N LYS A 376 -0.38 23.19 4.23
CA LYS A 376 0.33 22.75 3.02
C LYS A 376 1.52 21.86 3.37
N HIS A 377 2.31 22.28 4.37
CA HIS A 377 3.49 21.56 4.83
C HIS A 377 3.14 20.21 5.46
N SER A 378 2.15 20.18 6.36
CA SER A 378 1.64 18.95 6.97
C SER A 378 1.10 18.00 5.90
N ALA A 379 0.29 18.49 4.96
CA ALA A 379 -0.22 17.66 3.87
C ALA A 379 0.89 17.15 2.95
N TYR A 380 1.90 17.98 2.66
CA TYR A 380 3.05 17.57 1.87
C TYR A 380 3.83 16.45 2.56
N ILE A 381 4.11 16.59 3.86
CA ILE A 381 4.78 15.55 4.65
C ILE A 381 3.96 14.26 4.57
N VAL A 382 2.66 14.28 4.90
CA VAL A 382 1.82 13.07 4.86
C VAL A 382 1.76 12.46 3.47
N ALA A 383 1.57 13.25 2.41
CA ALA A 383 1.44 12.76 1.04
C ALA A 383 2.73 12.13 0.48
N ASN A 384 3.89 12.51 1.01
CA ASN A 384 5.20 12.03 0.55
C ASN A 384 5.92 11.16 1.60
N SER A 385 5.27 10.89 2.73
CA SER A 385 5.80 9.98 3.76
C SER A 385 5.46 8.54 3.45
N GLN A 386 6.25 7.66 4.04
CA GLN A 386 5.97 6.23 4.08
C GLN A 386 4.97 6.00 5.21
N LEU A 387 3.80 5.44 4.87
CA LEU A 387 2.73 5.17 5.83
C LEU A 387 2.40 3.67 5.87
N PRO A 388 3.23 2.83 6.52
CA PRO A 388 2.92 1.40 6.68
C PRO A 388 1.52 1.17 7.23
N GLY A 389 0.79 0.24 6.60
CA GLY A 389 -0.61 -0.08 6.90
C GLY A 389 -1.64 0.84 6.24
N PHE A 390 -1.22 1.87 5.49
CA PHE A 390 -2.13 2.73 4.73
C PHE A 390 -2.10 2.37 3.24
N THR A 391 -3.27 2.29 2.64
CA THR A 391 -3.42 2.28 1.18
C THR A 391 -3.10 3.66 0.58
N GLN A 392 -2.82 3.71 -0.72
CA GLN A 392 -2.61 4.99 -1.41
C GLN A 392 -3.86 5.88 -1.35
N GLN A 393 -5.06 5.28 -1.39
CA GLN A 393 -6.32 5.99 -1.22
C GLN A 393 -6.44 6.64 0.15
N GLU A 394 -6.19 5.88 1.23
CA GLU A 394 -6.25 6.40 2.59
C GLU A 394 -5.22 7.51 2.82
N GLN A 395 -4.00 7.36 2.31
CA GLN A 395 -2.98 8.41 2.38
C GLN A 395 -3.38 9.69 1.63
N LEU A 396 -4.02 9.56 0.46
CA LEU A 396 -4.56 10.69 -0.29
C LEU A 396 -5.71 11.36 0.45
N ILE A 397 -6.60 10.59 1.07
CA ILE A 397 -7.70 11.15 1.87
C ILE A 397 -7.11 11.85 3.11
N LEU A 398 -6.24 11.20 3.86
CA LEU A 398 -5.59 11.75 5.05
C LEU A 398 -4.84 13.05 4.75
N SER A 399 -4.03 13.06 3.69
CA SER A 399 -3.33 14.27 3.26
C SER A 399 -4.31 15.37 2.80
N SER A 400 -5.43 15.02 2.17
CA SER A 400 -6.47 15.99 1.78
C SER A 400 -7.20 16.58 2.99
N LEU A 401 -7.53 15.78 3.99
CA LEU A 401 -8.09 16.25 5.26
C LEU A 401 -7.19 17.32 5.88
N ILE A 402 -5.89 17.02 5.97
CA ILE A 402 -4.87 17.94 6.51
C ILE A 402 -4.66 19.15 5.58
N ARG A 403 -4.68 18.98 4.26
CA ARG A 403 -4.48 20.08 3.31
C ARG A 403 -5.52 21.18 3.45
N PHE A 404 -6.75 20.78 3.74
CA PHE A 404 -7.93 21.64 3.73
C PHE A 404 -8.55 21.85 5.13
N TYR A 405 -7.83 21.57 6.23
CA TYR A 405 -8.35 21.84 7.58
C TYR A 405 -8.45 23.35 7.92
N ARG A 406 -7.80 24.24 7.14
CA ARG A 406 -7.90 25.70 7.33
C ARG A 406 -7.82 26.44 6.00
N LYS A 407 -8.21 27.72 6.01
CA LYS A 407 -8.25 28.61 4.83
C LYS A 407 -9.22 28.08 3.75
N LYS A 408 -9.17 28.65 2.53
CA LYS A 408 -10.06 28.31 1.41
C LYS A 408 -9.91 26.84 0.99
N ILE A 409 -11.03 26.16 0.77
CA ILE A 409 -11.07 24.83 0.16
C ILE A 409 -11.09 25.01 -1.36
N LYS A 410 -10.12 24.39 -2.04
CA LYS A 410 -9.98 24.47 -3.50
C LYS A 410 -10.26 23.11 -4.10
N LEU A 411 -11.44 22.94 -4.69
CA LEU A 411 -11.91 21.64 -5.17
C LEU A 411 -11.03 21.06 -6.29
N ASN A 412 -10.42 21.90 -7.11
CA ASN A 412 -9.48 21.50 -8.15
C ASN A 412 -8.12 21.00 -7.61
N GLU A 413 -7.83 21.19 -6.32
CA GLU A 413 -6.65 20.63 -5.66
C GLU A 413 -6.97 19.31 -4.94
N LEU A 414 -8.23 18.85 -4.92
CA LEU A 414 -8.56 17.49 -4.47
C LEU A 414 -8.11 16.49 -5.54
N SER A 415 -7.51 15.39 -5.11
CA SER A 415 -6.99 14.40 -6.03
C SER A 415 -8.13 13.63 -6.71
N ASP A 416 -8.13 13.63 -8.05
CA ASP A 416 -9.02 12.79 -8.87
C ASP A 416 -8.80 11.29 -8.62
N PHE A 417 -7.69 10.92 -7.97
CA PHE A 417 -7.43 9.55 -7.57
C PHE A 417 -8.27 9.13 -6.36
N ILE A 418 -8.90 10.03 -5.60
CA ILE A 418 -9.76 9.63 -4.47
C ILE A 418 -11.04 8.99 -5.01
N THR A 419 -11.22 7.70 -4.71
CA THR A 419 -12.32 6.88 -5.24
C THR A 419 -13.63 7.01 -4.46
N ILE A 420 -13.60 7.57 -3.25
CA ILE A 420 -14.81 7.86 -2.47
C ILE A 420 -15.49 9.14 -2.93
N SER A 421 -16.79 9.29 -2.65
CA SER A 421 -17.53 10.47 -3.08
C SER A 421 -16.94 11.76 -2.52
N GLN A 422 -16.79 12.77 -3.38
CA GLN A 422 -16.28 14.09 -2.99
C GLN A 422 -17.08 14.70 -1.82
N GLN A 423 -18.40 14.48 -1.79
CA GLN A 423 -19.25 14.94 -0.68
C GLN A 423 -18.86 14.30 0.66
N ARG A 424 -18.49 13.01 0.68
CA ARG A 424 -18.00 12.34 1.90
C ARG A 424 -16.69 12.98 2.37
N VAL A 425 -15.73 13.20 1.47
CA VAL A 425 -14.46 13.88 1.80
C VAL A 425 -14.71 15.27 2.38
N LEU A 426 -15.60 16.06 1.77
CA LEU A 426 -15.93 17.42 2.22
C LEU A 426 -16.60 17.44 3.60
N LYS A 427 -17.44 16.45 3.93
CA LYS A 427 -18.03 16.28 5.25
C LYS A 427 -16.97 15.97 6.31
N LEU A 428 -16.03 15.08 6.00
CA LEU A 428 -14.89 14.79 6.89
C LEU A 428 -13.98 16.02 7.08
N ILE A 429 -13.67 16.74 6.00
CA ILE A 429 -12.94 18.02 6.08
C ILE A 429 -13.67 18.96 7.04
N THR A 430 -14.99 19.14 6.89
CA THR A 430 -15.80 20.02 7.76
C THR A 430 -15.67 19.65 9.24
N ILE A 431 -15.72 18.35 9.58
CA ILE A 431 -15.54 17.88 10.97
C ILE A 431 -14.17 18.29 11.52
N LEU A 432 -13.11 18.02 10.76
CA LEU A 432 -11.74 18.34 11.20
C LEU A 432 -11.54 19.86 11.34
N ARG A 433 -12.07 20.65 10.40
CA ARG A 433 -12.01 22.12 10.42
C ARG A 433 -12.61 22.69 11.70
N LEU A 434 -13.83 22.24 12.05
CA LEU A 434 -14.52 22.69 13.24
C LEU A 434 -13.83 22.21 14.52
N ALA A 435 -13.37 20.95 14.55
CA ALA A 435 -12.64 20.42 15.69
C ALA A 435 -11.39 21.26 16.02
N ILE A 436 -10.64 21.66 14.99
CA ILE A 436 -9.45 22.51 15.16
C ILE A 436 -9.85 23.94 15.52
N LEU A 437 -10.90 24.50 14.87
CA LEU A 437 -11.41 25.83 15.16
C LEU A 437 -11.77 25.99 16.65
N PHE A 438 -12.46 25.01 17.23
CA PHE A 438 -12.83 25.02 18.65
C PHE A 438 -11.65 24.82 19.62
N ASN A 439 -10.49 24.40 19.12
CA ASN A 439 -9.30 24.14 19.94
C ASN A 439 -8.15 25.12 19.67
N GLN A 440 -8.35 26.18 18.87
CA GLN A 440 -7.29 27.12 18.45
C GLN A 440 -6.50 27.73 19.61
N LYS A 441 -7.16 28.02 20.72
CA LYS A 441 -6.55 28.65 21.91
C LYS A 441 -5.71 27.68 22.75
N ARG A 442 -5.73 26.37 22.46
CA ARG A 442 -4.97 25.32 23.16
C ARG A 442 -5.25 25.20 24.68
N GLN A 443 -6.37 25.71 25.16
CA GLN A 443 -6.76 25.67 26.58
C GLN A 443 -7.80 24.56 26.84
N ALA A 444 -7.62 23.81 27.93
CA ALA A 444 -8.51 22.69 28.28
C ALA A 444 -9.90 23.15 28.75
N SER A 445 -10.00 24.35 29.33
CA SER A 445 -11.21 24.91 29.95
C SER A 445 -12.22 25.52 28.97
N GLN A 446 -11.99 25.45 27.66
CA GLN A 446 -12.73 26.21 26.65
C GLN A 446 -13.57 25.37 25.68
N LYS A 447 -13.98 24.14 26.04
CA LYS A 447 -14.97 23.42 25.22
C LYS A 447 -16.29 24.20 25.27
N PRO A 448 -16.76 24.79 24.15
CA PRO A 448 -18.00 25.56 24.14
C PRO A 448 -19.14 24.65 24.58
N ASN A 449 -20.01 25.14 25.47
CA ASN A 449 -21.28 24.47 25.68
C ASN A 449 -22.15 24.76 24.45
N MET A 450 -22.26 23.78 23.57
CA MET A 450 -22.95 23.91 22.28
C MET A 450 -23.70 22.63 21.92
N GLU A 451 -24.83 22.81 21.25
CA GLU A 451 -25.55 21.75 20.56
C GLU A 451 -25.20 21.80 19.07
N ILE A 452 -25.02 20.63 18.46
CA ILE A 452 -24.77 20.53 17.03
C ILE A 452 -25.71 19.53 16.39
N SER A 453 -26.28 19.91 15.26
CA SER A 453 -27.14 19.06 14.44
C SER A 453 -26.85 19.30 12.97
N ALA A 454 -27.22 18.34 12.12
CA ALA A 454 -27.01 18.43 10.69
C ALA A 454 -28.24 18.01 9.89
N SER A 455 -28.40 18.60 8.72
CA SER A 455 -29.21 18.09 7.63
C SER A 455 -28.28 17.51 6.55
N ARG A 456 -28.82 17.04 5.42
CA ARG A 456 -28.01 16.46 4.33
C ARG A 456 -26.91 17.40 3.82
N THR A 457 -27.16 18.71 3.81
CA THR A 457 -26.27 19.76 3.27
C THR A 457 -26.05 20.94 4.22
N GLY A 458 -26.66 20.90 5.40
CA GLY A 458 -26.58 21.97 6.40
C GLY A 458 -26.02 21.47 7.73
N LEU A 459 -25.37 22.37 8.45
CA LEU A 459 -24.85 22.18 9.79
C LEU A 459 -25.34 23.34 10.65
N PHE A 460 -25.92 23.02 11.81
CA PHE A 460 -26.47 23.98 12.75
C PHE A 460 -25.75 23.83 14.08
N ILE A 461 -25.15 24.92 14.56
CA ILE A 461 -24.46 24.99 15.85
C ILE A 461 -25.20 26.00 16.70
N LYS A 462 -25.74 25.55 17.82
CA LYS A 462 -26.42 26.40 18.80
C LYS A 462 -25.54 26.55 20.03
N PHE A 463 -25.17 27.79 20.35
CA PHE A 463 -24.44 28.11 21.57
C PHE A 463 -25.42 28.52 22.68
N CYS A 464 -24.95 28.54 23.93
CA CYS A 464 -25.70 29.19 25.00
C CYS A 464 -25.88 30.69 24.71
N ASP A 465 -27.02 31.24 25.12
CA ASP A 465 -27.29 32.67 25.00
C ASP A 465 -26.15 33.50 25.61
N GLY A 466 -25.69 34.55 24.92
CA GLY A 466 -24.56 35.36 25.39
C GLY A 466 -23.18 34.88 24.90
N TYR A 467 -23.03 33.60 24.55
CA TYR A 467 -21.70 33.00 24.37
C TYR A 467 -20.91 33.62 23.21
N LEU A 468 -21.49 33.74 22.02
CA LEU A 468 -20.77 34.33 20.88
C LEU A 468 -20.49 35.83 21.07
N GLN A 469 -21.35 36.54 21.83
CA GLN A 469 -21.10 37.94 22.19
C GLN A 469 -19.91 38.08 23.15
N GLU A 470 -19.71 37.13 24.05
CA GLU A 470 -18.53 37.08 24.94
C GLU A 470 -17.26 36.66 24.19
N TYR A 471 -17.38 35.70 23.26
CA TYR A 471 -16.27 35.12 22.50
C TYR A 471 -16.19 35.68 21.07
N THR A 472 -16.04 36.99 20.93
CA THR A 472 -16.08 37.71 19.63
C THR A 472 -15.11 37.20 18.56
N LEU A 473 -13.90 36.75 18.96
CA LEU A 473 -12.94 36.14 18.03
C LEU A 473 -13.46 34.81 17.45
N LEU A 474 -14.10 33.99 18.28
CA LEU A 474 -14.71 32.74 17.83
C LEU A 474 -15.86 33.01 16.86
N GLN A 475 -16.68 34.03 17.15
CA GLN A 475 -17.74 34.46 16.24
C GLN A 475 -17.17 34.84 14.87
N ALA A 476 -16.14 35.68 14.81
CA ALA A 476 -15.50 36.07 13.55
C ALA A 476 -14.89 34.88 12.81
N ASP A 477 -14.26 33.93 13.52
CA ASP A 477 -13.74 32.70 12.93
C ASP A 477 -14.85 31.83 12.33
N LEU A 478 -15.99 31.70 13.02
CA LEU A 478 -17.15 30.96 12.53
C LEU A 478 -17.77 31.63 11.31
N GLU A 479 -17.92 32.97 11.30
CA GLU A 479 -18.41 33.72 10.13
C GLU A 479 -17.52 33.51 8.91
N GLN A 480 -16.19 33.53 9.11
CA GLN A 480 -15.25 33.23 8.04
C GLN A 480 -15.37 31.77 7.56
N GLU A 481 -15.60 30.84 8.47
CA GLU A 481 -15.80 29.41 8.18
C GLU A 481 -17.10 29.17 7.39
N GLN A 482 -18.20 29.86 7.73
CA GLN A 482 -19.44 29.85 6.96
C GLN A 482 -19.19 30.21 5.49
N HIS A 483 -18.39 31.24 5.23
CA HIS A 483 -18.05 31.65 3.86
C HIS A 483 -17.24 30.57 3.11
N TYR A 484 -16.34 29.85 3.78
CA TYR A 484 -15.57 28.78 3.15
C TYR A 484 -16.41 27.55 2.85
N LEU A 485 -17.25 27.11 3.80
CA LEU A 485 -18.08 25.91 3.64
C LEU A 485 -19.20 26.11 2.61
N LYS A 486 -19.79 27.32 2.54
CA LYS A 486 -20.81 27.65 1.55
C LYS A 486 -20.32 27.43 0.11
N LYS A 487 -19.05 27.69 -0.18
CA LYS A 487 -18.45 27.49 -1.52
C LYS A 487 -18.32 26.02 -1.94
N VAL A 488 -18.40 25.10 -0.99
CA VAL A 488 -18.35 23.65 -1.25
C VAL A 488 -19.68 22.97 -0.97
N GLY A 489 -20.77 23.74 -0.89
CA GLY A 489 -22.14 23.22 -0.76
C GLY A 489 -22.54 22.81 0.66
N ILE A 490 -21.83 23.27 1.69
CA ILE A 490 -22.16 23.00 3.09
C ILE A 490 -22.57 24.33 3.76
N ALA A 491 -23.84 24.46 4.13
CA ALA A 491 -24.32 25.64 4.85
C ALA A 491 -24.06 25.49 6.35
N LEU A 492 -23.21 26.34 6.93
CA LEU A 492 -23.00 26.42 8.38
C LEU A 492 -23.87 27.56 8.93
N ASN A 493 -24.72 27.25 9.90
CA ASN A 493 -25.53 28.22 10.63
C ASN A 493 -25.15 28.16 12.11
N CYS A 494 -24.76 29.29 12.67
CA CYS A 494 -24.43 29.44 14.08
C CYS A 494 -25.47 30.37 14.72
N SER A 495 -26.08 29.95 15.84
CA SER A 495 -27.06 30.72 16.59
C SER A 495 -26.73 30.79 18.07
#